data_AF-A0A955K2Y3-F1
#
_entry.id   AF-A0A955K2Y3-F1
#
_cell.length_a   1.000
_cell.length_b   1.000
_cell.length_c   1.000
_cell.angle_alpha   90.00
_cell.angle_beta   90.00
_cell.angle_gamma   90.00
#
_symmetry.space_group_name_H-M   'P 1'
#
loop_
_entity.id
_entity.type
_entity.pdbx_description
1 polymer ?
#
loop_
_entity_poly.entity_id
_entity_poly.type
_entity_poly.pdbx_seq_one_letter_code
_entity_poly.pdbx_strand_id
1 'polypeptide(L)'
;MKKLAKELVVFIREQGVIGLAVGLAIGIQAAALVSAVVEYFINPIVGILLQGTDLSGIRTVVEVKGEQQVFGWGEIIQAAITLVATAFVVYLIVDKAGLNKIDKKKD
;
A
#
# COMPACT_ATOMS: atom_id res chain seq x y z
N MET A 1 5.77 2.04 40.24
CA MET A 1 6.23 1.67 38.87
C MET A 1 5.96 0.21 38.50
N LYS A 2 6.35 -0.80 39.29
CA LYS A 2 6.13 -2.23 38.95
C LYS A 2 4.64 -2.66 38.82
N LYS A 3 3.73 -2.03 39.58
CA LYS A 3 2.28 -2.31 39.53
C LYS A 3 1.64 -1.88 38.21
N LEU A 4 1.93 -0.66 37.75
CA LEU A 4 1.44 -0.12 36.48
C LEU A 4 1.93 -0.95 35.29
N ALA A 5 3.20 -1.36 35.26
CA ALA A 5 3.72 -2.22 34.20
C ALA A 5 3.00 -3.57 34.14
N LYS A 6 2.65 -4.15 35.29
CA LYS A 6 1.91 -5.41 35.36
C LYS A 6 0.46 -5.25 34.88
N GLU A 7 -0.22 -4.18 35.28
CA GLU A 7 -1.57 -3.84 34.80
C GLU A 7 -1.59 -3.58 33.29
N LEU A 8 -0.55 -2.93 32.77
CA LEU A 8 -0.42 -2.64 31.34
C LEU A 8 -0.18 -3.91 30.50
N VAL A 9 0.64 -4.85 30.99
CA VAL A 9 0.84 -6.15 30.33
C VAL A 9 -0.44 -6.99 30.34
N VAL A 10 -1.19 -6.97 31.44
CA VAL A 10 -2.49 -7.66 31.53
C VAL A 10 -3.49 -7.05 30.54
N PHE A 11 -3.58 -5.72 30.49
CA PHE A 11 -4.44 -4.99 29.56
C PHE A 11 -4.12 -5.30 28.09
N ILE A 12 -2.84 -5.23 27.70
CA ILE A 12 -2.39 -5.53 26.33
C ILE A 12 -2.77 -6.95 25.92
N ARG A 13 -2.72 -7.89 26.88
CA ARG A 13 -3.08 -9.29 26.65
C ARG A 13 -4.59 -9.50 26.56
N GLU A 14 -5.38 -8.87 27.42
CA GLU A 14 -6.85 -8.95 27.42
C GLU A 14 -7.47 -8.31 26.17
N GLN A 15 -6.90 -7.20 25.70
CA GLN A 15 -7.40 -6.48 24.53
C GLN A 15 -6.87 -7.03 23.20
N GLY A 16 -6.10 -8.13 23.21
CA GLY A 16 -5.59 -8.75 21.98
C GLY A 16 -4.64 -7.88 21.16
N VAL A 17 -4.12 -6.79 21.72
CA VAL A 17 -3.33 -5.75 21.02
C VAL A 17 -2.07 -6.33 20.41
N ILE A 18 -1.51 -7.38 21.00
CA ILE A 18 -0.31 -8.07 20.48
C ILE A 18 -0.57 -8.65 19.09
N GLY A 19 -1.72 -9.30 18.88
CA GLY A 19 -2.08 -9.87 17.57
C GLY A 19 -2.27 -8.79 16.51
N LEU A 20 -2.90 -7.68 16.90
CA LEU A 20 -3.12 -6.53 16.02
C LEU A 20 -1.80 -5.83 15.66
N ALA A 21 -0.88 -5.68 16.63
CA ALA A 21 0.44 -5.11 16.41
C ALA A 21 1.29 -5.95 15.45
N VAL A 22 1.28 -7.27 15.61
CA VAL A 22 2.01 -8.19 14.70
C VAL A 22 1.40 -8.16 13.30
N GLY A 23 0.06 -8.22 13.21
CA GLY A 23 -0.65 -8.13 11.92
C GLY A 23 -0.36 -6.82 11.18
N LEU A 24 -0.36 -5.69 11.89
CA LEU A 24 -0.03 -4.39 11.32
C LEU A 24 1.43 -4.31 10.88
N ALA A 25 2.37 -4.79 11.71
CA ALA A 25 3.80 -4.77 11.38
C ALA A 25 4.10 -5.56 10.09
N ILE A 26 3.50 -6.76 9.95
CA ILE A 26 3.63 -7.57 8.73
C ILE A 26 2.90 -6.90 7.56
N GLY A 27 1.71 -6.34 7.79
CA GLY A 27 0.92 -5.66 6.77
C GLY A 27 1.64 -4.49 6.13
N ILE A 28 2.35 -3.66 6.93
CA ILE A 28 3.14 -2.53 6.43
C ILE A 28 4.28 -3.02 5.52
N GLN A 29 5.02 -4.04 5.95
CA GLN A 29 6.14 -4.56 5.17
C GLN A 29 5.67 -5.27 3.88
N ALA A 30 4.54 -5.99 3.95
CA ALA A 30 3.92 -6.61 2.78
C ALA A 30 3.46 -5.55 1.77
N ALA A 31 2.83 -4.46 2.24
CA ALA A 31 2.46 -3.33 1.39
C ALA A 31 3.69 -2.69 0.73
N ALA A 32 4.78 -2.47 1.49
CA ALA A 32 6.03 -1.92 0.97
C ALA A 32 6.65 -2.80 -0.13
N LEU A 33 6.66 -4.12 0.05
CA LEU A 33 7.14 -5.06 -0.97
C LEU A 33 6.33 -4.94 -2.26
N VAL A 34 5.00 -4.85 -2.15
CA VAL A 34 4.15 -4.75 -3.34
C VAL A 34 4.33 -3.39 -4.03
N SER A 35 4.40 -2.29 -3.28
CA SER A 35 4.73 -0.98 -3.84
C SER A 35 6.05 -1.01 -4.62
N ALA A 36 7.08 -1.67 -4.09
CA ALA A 36 8.37 -1.81 -4.78
C ALA A 36 8.23 -2.63 -6.09
N VAL A 37 7.41 -3.67 -6.12
CA VAL A 37 7.13 -4.41 -7.37
C VAL A 37 6.43 -3.50 -8.38
N VAL A 38 5.47 -2.70 -7.95
CA VAL A 38 4.79 -1.76 -8.86
C VAL A 38 5.77 -0.70 -9.37
N GLU A 39 6.57 -0.11 -8.48
CA GLU A 39 7.51 0.96 -8.81
C GLU A 39 8.64 0.49 -9.73
N TYR A 40 9.24 -0.67 -9.45
CA TYR A 40 10.44 -1.12 -10.16
C TYR A 40 10.17 -2.11 -11.29
N PHE A 41 8.98 -2.71 -11.37
CA PHE A 41 8.65 -3.67 -12.43
C PHE A 41 7.47 -3.20 -13.28
N ILE A 42 6.35 -2.80 -12.67
CA ILE A 42 5.15 -2.41 -13.42
C ILE A 42 5.31 -1.04 -14.09
N ASN A 43 5.78 -0.02 -13.35
CA ASN A 43 5.92 1.34 -13.89
C ASN A 43 6.88 1.40 -15.09
N PRO A 44 8.04 0.72 -15.13
CA PRO A 44 8.87 0.68 -16.33
C PRO A 44 8.18 0.04 -17.53
N ILE A 45 7.39 -1.03 -17.33
CA ILE A 45 6.63 -1.68 -18.41
C ILE A 45 5.57 -0.72 -18.97
N VAL A 46 4.83 -0.05 -18.09
CA VAL A 46 3.84 0.97 -18.49
C VAL A 46 4.55 2.15 -19.18
N GLY A 47 5.70 2.58 -18.67
CA GLY A 47 6.50 3.65 -19.27
C GLY A 47 6.99 3.33 -20.68
N ILE A 48 7.39 2.09 -20.95
CA ILE A 48 7.77 1.64 -22.30
C ILE A 48 6.56 1.68 -23.25
N LEU A 49 5.39 1.22 -22.78
CA LEU A 49 4.16 1.24 -23.58
C LEU A 49 3.67 2.67 -23.89
N LEU A 50 3.92 3.62 -22.99
CA LEU A 50 3.59 5.04 -23.13
C LEU A 50 4.75 5.88 -23.74
N GLN A 51 5.74 5.22 -24.37
CA GLN A 51 6.90 5.85 -25.04
C GLN A 51 7.72 6.81 -24.16
N GLY A 52 7.86 6.51 -22.86
CA GLY A 52 8.63 7.31 -21.91
C GLY A 52 7.87 8.49 -21.30
N THR A 53 6.58 8.63 -21.58
CA THR A 53 5.73 9.60 -20.88
C THR A 53 5.28 8.97 -19.56
N ASP A 54 5.94 9.33 -18.46
CA ASP A 54 5.40 9.07 -17.13
C ASP A 54 4.12 9.91 -16.96
N LEU A 55 3.05 9.31 -16.45
CA LEU A 55 1.77 10.00 -16.26
C LEU A 55 1.95 11.24 -15.38
N SER A 56 2.95 11.23 -14.49
CA SER A 56 3.40 12.36 -13.66
C SER A 56 3.72 13.66 -14.43
N GLY A 57 4.02 13.56 -15.74
CA GLY A 57 4.24 14.71 -16.64
C GLY A 57 2.97 15.47 -17.02
N ILE A 58 1.78 14.91 -16.78
CA ILE A 58 0.50 15.60 -16.99
C ILE A 58 0.29 16.58 -15.83
N ARG A 59 0.78 17.79 -16.01
CA ARG A 59 0.71 18.86 -15.02
C ARG A 59 0.11 20.11 -15.67
N THR A 60 -0.89 20.69 -15.03
CA THR A 60 -1.40 22.01 -15.42
C THR A 60 -0.75 23.04 -14.51
N VAL A 61 0.08 23.91 -15.06
CA VAL A 61 0.64 25.04 -14.32
C VAL A 61 -0.31 26.22 -14.46
N VAL A 62 -0.87 26.67 -13.34
CA VAL A 62 -1.74 27.86 -13.29
C VAL A 62 -0.98 28.93 -12.51
N GLU A 63 -0.74 30.06 -13.14
CA GLU A 63 -0.12 31.21 -12.48
C GLU A 63 -1.20 32.04 -11.78
N VAL A 64 -1.11 32.14 -10.46
CA VAL A 64 -2.01 32.97 -9.65
C VAL A 64 -1.16 33.97 -8.90
N LYS A 65 -1.35 35.27 -9.18
CA LYS A 65 -0.62 36.37 -8.52
C LYS A 65 0.91 36.26 -8.60
N GLY A 66 1.47 35.78 -9.71
CA GLY A 66 2.91 35.67 -9.92
C GLY A 66 3.56 34.45 -9.25
N GLU A 67 2.77 33.60 -8.60
CA GLU A 67 3.22 32.29 -8.11
C GLU A 67 2.70 31.19 -9.03
N GLN A 68 3.60 30.31 -9.46
CA GLN A 68 3.24 29.14 -10.27
C GLN A 68 2.69 28.05 -9.34
N GLN A 69 1.40 27.73 -9.49
CA GLN A 69 0.80 26.54 -8.87
C GLN A 69 0.75 25.40 -9.87
N VAL A 70 1.37 24.28 -9.51
CA VAL A 70 1.44 23.08 -10.34
C VAL A 70 0.35 22.10 -9.91
N PHE A 71 -0.66 21.89 -10.75
CA PHE A 71 -1.67 20.85 -10.56
C PHE A 71 -1.22 19.56 -11.24
N GLY A 72 -0.67 18.64 -10.45
CA GLY A 72 -0.18 17.33 -10.90
C GLY A 72 -1.28 16.28 -11.04
N TRP A 73 -2.21 16.46 -11.98
CA TRP A 73 -3.26 15.44 -12.27
C TRP A 73 -2.67 14.07 -12.64
N GLY A 74 -1.51 14.11 -13.30
CA GLY A 74 -0.70 12.95 -13.62
C GLY A 74 -0.30 12.09 -12.43
N GLU A 75 0.09 12.72 -11.33
CA GLU A 75 0.52 12.04 -10.10
C GLU A 75 -0.67 11.35 -9.41
N ILE A 76 -1.85 11.94 -9.48
CA ILE A 76 -3.07 11.36 -8.92
C ILE A 76 -3.45 10.08 -9.66
N ILE A 77 -3.41 10.11 -11.00
CA ILE A 77 -3.69 8.94 -11.83
C ILE A 77 -2.63 7.86 -11.61
N GLN A 78 -1.36 8.25 -11.54
CA GLN A 78 -0.26 7.33 -11.24
C GLN A 78 -0.42 6.66 -9.86
N ALA A 79 -0.82 7.42 -8.84
CA ALA A 79 -1.11 6.90 -7.50
C ALA A 79 -2.31 5.93 -7.52
N ALA A 80 -3.36 6.24 -8.29
CA ALA A 80 -4.52 5.36 -8.43
C ALA A 80 -4.17 4.04 -9.14
N ILE A 81 -3.36 4.09 -10.21
CA ILE A 81 -2.85 2.89 -10.88
C ILE A 81 -2.02 2.05 -9.91
N THR A 82 -1.14 2.71 -9.14
CA THR A 82 -0.29 2.05 -8.14
C THR A 82 -1.12 1.36 -7.07
N LEU A 83 -2.19 2.00 -6.59
CA LEU A 83 -3.13 1.43 -5.62
C LEU A 83 -3.81 0.16 -6.18
N VAL A 84 -4.35 0.23 -7.40
CA VAL A 84 -5.05 -0.89 -8.04
C VAL A 84 -4.09 -2.04 -8.33
N ALA A 85 -2.90 -1.75 -8.84
CA ALA A 85 -1.87 -2.76 -9.08
C ALA A 85 -1.43 -3.42 -7.77
N THR A 86 -1.27 -2.63 -6.69
CA THR A 86 -0.93 -3.16 -5.37
C THR A 86 -2.02 -4.08 -4.83
N ALA A 87 -3.29 -3.66 -4.90
CA ALA A 87 -4.42 -4.49 -4.49
C ALA A 87 -4.49 -5.80 -5.32
N PHE A 88 -4.21 -5.72 -6.62
CA PHE A 88 -4.21 -6.88 -7.52
C PHE A 88 -3.08 -7.87 -7.20
N VAL A 89 -1.86 -7.39 -6.94
CA VAL A 89 -0.74 -8.26 -6.56
C VAL A 89 -0.99 -8.92 -5.20
N VAL A 90 -1.49 -8.17 -4.21
CA VAL A 90 -1.87 -8.73 -2.90
C VAL A 90 -2.92 -9.83 -3.08
N TYR A 91 -3.97 -9.57 -3.89
CA TYR A 91 -4.99 -10.56 -4.20
C TYR A 91 -4.38 -11.83 -4.81
N LEU A 92 -3.51 -11.70 -5.81
CA LEU A 92 -2.86 -12.84 -6.46
C LEU A 92 -1.99 -13.64 -5.48
N ILE A 93 -1.29 -12.97 -4.56
CA ILE A 93 -0.47 -13.64 -3.54
C ILE A 93 -1.35 -14.42 -2.57
N VAL A 94 -2.42 -13.82 -2.05
CA VAL A 94 -3.34 -14.48 -1.11
C VAL A 94 -4.05 -15.67 -1.78
N ASP A 95 -4.48 -15.50 -3.02
CA ASP A 95 -5.13 -16.54 -3.81
C ASP A 95 -4.18 -17.69 -4.15
N LYS A 96 -2.97 -17.39 -4.65
CA LYS A 96 -1.95 -18.40 -4.97
C LYS A 96 -1.36 -19.08 -3.74
N ALA A 97 -1.27 -18.38 -2.61
CA ALA A 97 -0.90 -18.99 -1.34
C ALA A 97 -1.97 -19.95 -0.82
N GLY A 98 -3.13 -20.04 -1.48
CA GLY A 98 -4.20 -20.97 -1.13
C GLY A 98 -4.88 -20.63 0.18
N LEU A 99 -4.64 -19.43 0.74
CA LEU A 99 -5.24 -18.99 1.99
C LEU A 99 -6.77 -18.84 1.86
N ASN A 100 -7.25 -18.49 0.66
CA ASN A 100 -8.68 -18.52 0.31
C ASN A 100 -9.32 -19.92 0.42
N LYS A 101 -8.52 -20.99 0.37
CA LYS A 101 -8.98 -22.38 0.51
C LYS A 101 -8.94 -22.87 1.96
N ILE A 102 -8.14 -22.24 2.83
CA ILE A 102 -8.08 -22.59 4.26
C ILE A 102 -9.35 -22.12 4.98
N ASP A 103 -9.97 -21.05 4.47
CA ASP A 103 -11.23 -20.50 5.00
C ASP A 103 -12.49 -21.18 4.40
N LYS A 104 -12.31 -22.12 3.47
CA LYS A 104 -13.40 -23.07 3.16
C LYS A 104 -13.52 -24.01 4.34
N LYS A 105 -14.51 -23.73 5.20
CA LYS A 105 -15.07 -24.66 6.18
C LYS A 105 -14.97 -26.08 5.61
N LYS A 106 -14.24 -26.94 6.32
CA LYS A 106 -14.50 -28.37 6.28
C LYS A 106 -15.98 -28.52 6.66
N ASP A 107 -16.81 -28.91 5.70
CA ASP A 107 -17.96 -29.74 6.02
C ASP A 107 -17.46 -31.03 6.72
#